data_AF-A0A1G9JGR0-F1
#
_entry.id   AF-A0A1G9JGR0-F1
#
_cell.length_a   1.000
_cell.length_b   1.000
_cell.length_c   1.000
_cell.angle_alpha   90.00
_cell.angle_beta   90.00
_cell.angle_gamma   90.00
#
_symmetry.space_group_name_H-M   'P 1'
#
loop_
_entity.id
_entity.type
_entity.pdbx_description
1 polymer ?
#
loop_
_entity_poly.entity_id
_entity_poly.type
_entity_poly.pdbx_seq_one_letter_code
_entity_poly.pdbx_strand_id
1 'polypeptide(L)' 'MDIHALLERADAYKAAAGIADDTTVSYRVFSDTKKLAALRQGADITVRRFNAAMAWFDENWPARSEGS' A
#
# COMPACT_ATOMS: atom_id res chain seq x y z
N MET A 1 -0.15 -1.77 16.38
CA MET A 1 -0.60 -1.42 15.01
C MET A 1 0.63 -0.91 14.32
N ASP A 2 1.17 -1.76 13.47
CA ASP A 2 2.54 -1.64 13.06
C ASP A 2 2.55 -1.07 11.64
N ILE A 3 2.90 0.21 11.56
CA ILE A 3 3.03 0.93 10.28
C ILE A 3 4.03 0.18 9.38
N HIS A 4 5.04 -0.47 9.98
CA HIS A 4 5.96 -1.37 9.29
C HIS A 4 5.24 -2.45 8.48
N ALA A 5 4.27 -3.17 9.06
CA ALA A 5 3.53 -4.21 8.35
C ALA A 5 2.76 -3.66 7.13
N LEU A 6 2.22 -2.44 7.24
CA LEU A 6 1.57 -1.75 6.11
C LEU A 6 2.58 -1.38 5.02
N LEU A 7 3.76 -0.88 5.42
CA LEU A 7 4.83 -0.53 4.49
C LEU A 7 5.39 -1.76 3.77
N GLU A 8 5.59 -2.87 4.49
CA GLU A 8 6.01 -4.16 3.92
C GLU A 8 4.96 -4.69 2.93
N ARG A 9 3.68 -4.61 3.29
CA ARG A 9 2.58 -5.00 2.40
C ARG A 9 2.54 -4.13 1.14
N ALA A 10 2.72 -2.81 1.29
CA ALA A 10 2.79 -1.89 0.17
C ALA A 10 4.00 -2.15 -0.73
N ASP A 11 5.14 -2.53 -0.16
CA ASP A 11 6.35 -2.87 -0.92
C ASP A 11 6.18 -4.18 -1.70
N ALA A 12 5.60 -5.20 -1.08
CA ALA A 12 5.24 -6.45 -1.76
C ALA A 12 4.23 -6.22 -2.90
N TYR A 13 3.22 -5.37 -2.67
CA TYR A 13 2.27 -4.97 -3.70
C TYR A 13 2.97 -4.25 -4.86
N LYS A 14 3.86 -3.30 -4.57
CA LYS A 14 4.66 -2.59 -5.60
C LYS A 14 5.46 -3.56 -6.45
N ALA A 15 6.16 -4.50 -5.81
CA ALA A 15 6.94 -5.52 -6.52
C ALA A 15 6.05 -6.39 -7.41
N ALA A 16 4.89 -6.83 -6.90
CA ALA A 16 3.95 -7.66 -7.65
C ALA A 16 3.24 -6.90 -8.78
N ALA A 17 2.95 -5.61 -8.59
CA ALA A 17 2.29 -4.75 -9.56
C ALA A 17 3.27 -4.11 -10.57
N GLY A 18 4.58 -4.26 -10.36
CA GLY A 18 5.61 -3.59 -11.16
C GLY A 18 5.63 -2.07 -10.98
N ILE A 19 5.17 -1.55 -9.84
CA ILE A 19 5.11 -0.11 -9.56
C ILE A 19 6.37 0.30 -8.81
N ALA A 20 7.21 1.11 -9.45
CA ALA A 20 8.40 1.68 -8.81
C ALA A 20 8.07 2.87 -7.89
N ASP A 21 6.93 3.52 -8.10
CA ASP A 21 6.61 4.81 -7.51
C ASP A 21 5.56 4.71 -6.39
N ASP A 22 5.95 5.15 -5.19
CA ASP A 22 5.11 5.13 -3.99
C ASP A 22 3.84 5.99 -4.14
N THR A 23 3.92 7.08 -4.91
CA THR A 23 2.83 8.03 -5.14
C THR A 23 1.64 7.38 -5.82
N THR A 24 1.91 6.47 -6.76
CA THR A 24 0.88 5.71 -7.49
C THR A 24 0.08 4.79 -6.55
N VAL A 25 0.80 4.03 -5.70
CA VAL A 25 0.15 3.15 -4.72
C VAL A 25 -0.57 3.96 -3.64
N SER A 26 0.03 5.06 -3.19
CA SER A 26 -0.58 5.97 -2.21
C SER A 26 -1.93 6.49 -2.69
N TYR A 27 -1.98 6.97 -3.94
CA TYR A 27 -3.20 7.46 -4.55
C TYR A 27 -4.25 6.36 -4.72
N ARG A 28 -3.87 5.14 -5.08
CA ARG A 28 -4.84 4.05 -5.23
C ARG A 28 -5.43 3.58 -3.90
N VAL A 29 -4.58 3.39 -2.90
CA VAL A 29 -4.94 2.83 -1.59
C VAL A 29 -5.63 3.88 -0.71
N PHE A 30 -5.12 5.11 -0.70
CA PHE A 30 -5.55 6.17 0.21
C PHE A 30 -6.27 7.32 -0.48
N SER A 31 -6.37 7.32 -1.82
CA SER A 31 -6.79 8.48 -2.61
C SER A 31 -5.94 9.73 -2.34
N ASP A 32 -4.74 9.55 -1.78
CA ASP A 32 -3.87 10.61 -1.30
C ASP A 32 -2.44 10.28 -1.68
N THR A 33 -1.83 11.13 -2.50
CA THR A 33 -0.50 10.93 -3.08
C THR A 33 0.64 11.06 -2.07
N LYS A 34 0.40 11.68 -0.90
CA LYS A 34 1.43 11.97 0.10
C LYS A 34 1.38 11.04 1.29
N LYS A 35 0.31 10.24 1.42
CA LYS A 35 0.04 9.43 2.61
C LYS A 35 1.11 8.36 2.85
N LEU A 36 1.48 7.58 1.83
CA LEU A 36 2.49 6.53 2.01
C LEU A 36 3.87 7.13 2.29
N ALA A 37 4.21 8.24 1.62
CA ALA A 37 5.45 8.98 1.89
C ALA A 37 5.49 9.52 3.33
N ALA A 38 4.37 10.04 3.85
CA ALA A 38 4.26 10.48 5.23
C ALA A 38 4.43 9.30 6.21
N LEU A 39 3.83 8.14 5.91
CA LEU A 39 3.97 6.94 6.74
C LEU A 39 5.42 6.45 6.80
N ARG A 40 6.16 6.52 5.69
CA ARG A 40 7.61 6.24 5.66
C ARG A 40 8.43 7.25 6.47
N GLN A 41 7.99 8.49 6.57
CA GLN A 41 8.61 9.52 7.39
C GLN A 41 8.24 9.41 8.89
N GLY A 42 7.44 8.41 9.28
CA GLY A 42 7.01 8.21 10.66
C GLY A 42 5.70 8.91 11.02
N ALA A 43 4.87 9.28 10.05
CA ALA A 43 3.54 9.81 10.33
C ALA A 43 2.59 8.73 10.85
N ASP A 44 1.63 9.15 11.69
CA ASP A 44 0.60 8.26 12.21
C ASP A 44 -0.55 8.02 11.24
N ILE A 45 -1.18 6.85 11.38
CA ILE A 45 -2.39 6.47 10.66
C ILE A 45 -3.46 5.97 11.63
N THR A 46 -4.70 6.33 11.36
CA THR A 46 -5.83 5.85 12.14
C THR A 46 -6.18 4.40 11.78
N VAL A 47 -6.66 3.63 12.75
CA VAL A 47 -7.07 2.23 12.58
C VAL A 47 -8.03 2.05 11.39
N ARG A 48 -8.97 2.99 11.21
CA ARG A 48 -9.92 2.97 10.09
C ARG A 48 -9.22 3.05 8.72
N ARG A 49 -8.19 3.90 8.59
CA ARG A 49 -7.43 4.03 7.34
C ARG A 49 -6.51 2.84 7.10
N PHE A 50 -5.91 2.30 8.16
CA PHE A 50 -5.10 1.09 8.07
C PHE A 50 -5.91 -0.10 7.58
N ASN A 51 -7.09 -0.32 8.18
CA ASN A 51 -7.99 -1.40 7.76
C ASN A 51 -8.48 -1.20 6.33
N ALA A 52 -8.85 0.02 5.95
CA ALA A 52 -9.25 0.32 4.57
C ALA A 52 -8.12 0.03 3.57
N ALA A 53 -6.88 0.40 3.90
CA ALA A 53 -5.73 0.14 3.05
C ALA A 53 -5.43 -1.35 2.90
N MET A 54 -5.42 -2.09 4.01
CA MET A 54 -5.22 -3.54 4.03
C MET A 54 -6.31 -4.25 3.21
N ALA A 55 -7.58 -3.88 3.39
CA ALA A 55 -8.68 -4.42 2.62
C ALA A 55 -8.56 -4.11 1.12
N TRP A 56 -8.16 -2.88 0.78
CA TRP A 56 -7.91 -2.50 -0.61
C TRP A 56 -6.80 -3.34 -1.23
N PHE A 57 -5.68 -3.54 -0.52
CA PHE A 57 -4.59 -4.38 -1.00
C PHE A 57 -5.05 -5.80 -1.26
N ASP A 58 -5.88 -6.38 -0.38
CA ASP A 58 -6.39 -7.74 -0.54
C ASP A 58 -7.30 -7.86 -1.77
N GLU A 59 -8.19 -6.89 -1.98
CA GLU A 59 -9.14 -6.86 -3.10
C GLU A 59 -8.45 -6.55 -4.44
N ASN A 60 -7.48 -5.63 -4.44
CA ASN A 60 -6.82 -5.14 -5.65
C ASN A 60 -5.46 -5.76 -5.86
N TRP A 61 -5.11 -6.81 -5.10
CA TRP A 61 -3.81 -7.46 -5.21
C TRP A 61 -3.59 -7.84 -6.67
N PRO A 62 -2.46 -7.45 -7.30
CA PRO A 62 -2.17 -7.83 -8.68
C PRO A 62 -2.18 -9.36 -8.69
N ALA A 63 -3.23 -9.93 -9.28
CA ALA A 63 -3.29 -11.35 -9.52
C ALA A 63 -2.02 -11.66 -10.30
N ARG A 64 -1.10 -12.38 -9.68
CA ARG A 64 0.12 -12.85 -10.33
C ARG A 64 -0.36 -13.47 -11.61
N SER A 65 0.01 -12.87 -12.75
CA SER A 65 -0.30 -13.44 -14.05
C SER A 65 0.29 -14.85 -14.02
N GLU A 66 -0.57 -15.85 -13.86
CA GLU A 66 -0.23 -17.26 -13.95
C GLU A 66 0.23 -17.47 -15.40
N GLY A 67 1.53 -17.33 -15.60
CA GLY A 67 2.22 -17.64 -16.82
C GLY A 67 3.28 -18.68 -16.50
N SER A 68 2.87 -19.95 -16.42
CA SER A 68 3.57 -21.13 -16.93
C SER A 68 2.75 -22.39 -16.70
#